data_AF-A0A2W0CD03-F1
#
_entry.id   AF-A0A2W0CD03-F1
#
_cell.length_a   1.000
_cell.length_b   1.000
_cell.length_c   1.000
_cell.angle_alpha   90.00
_cell.angle_beta   90.00
_cell.angle_gamma   90.00
#
_symmetry.space_group_name_H-M   'P 1'
#
loop_
_entity.id
_entity.type
_entity.pdbx_description
1 polymer ?
#
loop_
_entity_poly.entity_id
_entity_poly.type
_entity_poly.pdbx_seq_one_letter_code
_entity_poly.pdbx_strand_id
1 'polypeptide(L)'
;MELLFYSKSKFDEAGVSYPPTKVEDAWDWDTFVANAKKLTKDSSGKTAADAGFDAALTENYGLGFTAGREFHHFWAANANGGGIVSPDGKEFQWNCHKR
;
A
#
# COMPACT_ATOMS: atom_id res chain seq x y z
N MET A 1 5.44 5.76 15.78
CA MET A 1 5.64 4.35 15.38
C MET A 1 4.50 3.99 14.46
N GLU A 2 4.81 3.65 13.22
CA GLU A 2 3.84 3.19 12.22
C GLU A 2 4.07 1.69 12.01
N LEU A 3 2.98 0.93 11.97
CA LEU A 3 3.01 -0.52 11.81
C LEU A 3 2.00 -0.91 10.74
N LEU A 4 2.40 -1.84 9.88
CA LEU A 4 1.50 -2.46 8.91
C LEU A 4 0.78 -3.64 9.57
N PHE A 5 -0.53 -3.55 9.66
CA PHE A 5 -1.40 -4.65 10.08
C PHE A 5 -2.00 -5.32 8.85
N TYR A 6 -2.16 -6.63 8.91
CA TYR A 6 -2.77 -7.40 7.83
C TYR A 6 -3.66 -8.52 8.38
N SER A 7 -4.65 -8.93 7.59
CA SER A 7 -5.53 -10.05 7.91
C SER A 7 -4.98 -11.34 7.31
N LYS A 8 -4.52 -12.27 8.16
CA LYS A 8 -3.94 -13.55 7.72
C LYS A 8 -4.91 -14.36 6.85
N SER A 9 -6.17 -14.46 7.26
CA SER A 9 -7.19 -15.22 6.52
C SER A 9 -7.40 -14.71 5.09
N LYS A 10 -7.38 -13.39 4.88
CA LYS A 10 -7.51 -12.80 3.54
C LYS A 10 -6.30 -13.10 2.64
N PHE A 11 -5.11 -13.13 3.22
CA PHE A 11 -3.88 -13.51 2.51
C PHE A 11 -3.88 -14.99 2.13
N ASP A 12 -4.27 -15.86 3.06
CA ASP A 12 -4.37 -17.29 2.83
C ASP A 12 -5.39 -17.61 1.73
N GLU A 13 -6.56 -17.00 1.78
CA GLU A 13 -7.63 -17.15 0.76
C GLU A 13 -7.18 -16.66 -0.63
N ALA A 14 -6.36 -15.61 -0.68
CA ALA A 14 -5.83 -15.08 -1.94
C ALA A 14 -4.57 -15.82 -2.44
N GLY A 15 -4.02 -16.75 -1.66
CA GLY A 15 -2.75 -17.42 -1.97
C GLY A 15 -1.57 -16.45 -2.07
N VAL A 16 -1.63 -15.32 -1.35
CA VAL A 16 -0.58 -14.29 -1.33
C VAL A 16 0.31 -14.52 -0.11
N SER A 17 1.63 -14.46 -0.30
CA SER A 17 2.57 -14.54 0.82
C SER A 17 2.39 -13.38 1.80
N TYR A 18 2.62 -13.63 3.08
CA TYR A 18 2.53 -12.58 4.09
C TYR A 18 3.60 -11.51 3.88
N PRO A 19 3.30 -10.25 4.25
CA PRO A 19 4.30 -9.19 4.20
C PRO A 19 5.53 -9.56 5.05
N PRO A 20 6.74 -9.29 4.53
CA PRO A 20 7.98 -9.48 5.28
C PRO A 20 7.97 -8.71 6.60
N THR A 21 8.60 -9.28 7.63
CA THR A 21 8.71 -8.66 8.95
C THR A 21 9.99 -7.85 9.14
N LYS A 22 10.88 -7.86 8.13
CA LYS A 22 12.18 -7.19 8.12
C LYS A 22 12.27 -6.26 6.91
N VAL A 23 12.99 -5.15 7.06
CA VAL A 23 13.08 -4.10 6.04
C VAL A 23 13.95 -4.56 4.87
N GLU A 24 15.02 -5.32 5.13
CA GLU A 24 15.92 -5.88 4.13
C GLU A 24 15.22 -6.84 3.15
N ASP A 25 14.10 -7.44 3.58
CA ASP A 25 13.29 -8.36 2.79
C ASP A 25 12.01 -7.70 2.24
N ALA A 26 11.84 -6.39 2.45
CA ALA A 26 10.61 -5.68 2.11
C ALA A 26 10.29 -5.75 0.61
N TRP A 27 8.99 -5.81 0.30
CA TRP A 27 8.54 -5.75 -1.09
C TRP A 27 8.90 -4.43 -1.75
N ASP A 28 9.26 -4.50 -3.03
CA ASP A 28 9.22 -3.32 -3.88
C ASP A 28 7.78 -2.86 -4.11
N TRP A 29 7.65 -1.64 -4.66
CA TRP A 29 6.33 -1.03 -4.89
C TRP A 29 5.48 -1.83 -5.88
N ASP A 30 6.09 -2.42 -6.90
CA ASP A 30 5.37 -3.17 -7.92
C ASP A 30 4.78 -4.47 -7.33
N THR A 31 5.57 -5.18 -6.51
CA THR A 31 5.13 -6.37 -5.77
C THR A 31 4.04 -6.02 -4.77
N PHE A 32 4.20 -4.90 -4.04
CA PHE A 32 3.18 -4.41 -3.12
C PHE A 32 1.86 -4.14 -3.84
N VAL A 33 1.88 -3.41 -4.96
CA VAL A 33 0.68 -3.10 -5.75
C VAL A 33 0.08 -4.37 -6.35
N ALA A 34 0.89 -5.29 -6.85
CA ALA A 34 0.41 -6.57 -7.39
C ALA A 34 -0.31 -7.40 -6.33
N ASN A 35 0.25 -7.49 -5.13
CA ASN A 35 -0.37 -8.19 -4.00
C ASN A 35 -1.66 -7.49 -3.53
N ALA A 36 -1.67 -6.16 -3.46
CA ALA A 36 -2.87 -5.39 -3.12
C ALA A 36 -4.00 -5.60 -4.15
N LYS A 37 -3.67 -5.72 -5.44
CA LYS A 37 -4.65 -6.04 -6.49
C LYS A 37 -5.25 -7.43 -6.33
N LYS A 38 -4.44 -8.45 -6.03
CA LYS A 38 -4.92 -9.82 -5.76
C LYS A 38 -5.83 -9.89 -4.52
N LEU A 39 -5.57 -9.05 -3.53
CA LEU A 39 -6.38 -8.96 -2.32
C LEU A 39 -7.64 -8.11 -2.49
N THR A 40 -7.75 -7.32 -3.56
CA THR A 40 -8.92 -6.48 -3.81
C THR A 40 -9.93 -7.27 -4.64
N LYS A 41 -11.12 -7.55 -4.11
CA LYS A 41 -12.13 -8.42 -4.74
C LYS A 41 -13.47 -7.72 -4.89
N ASP A 42 -14.12 -7.95 -6.02
CA ASP A 42 -15.52 -7.59 -6.24
C ASP A 42 -16.48 -8.67 -5.71
N SER A 43 -17.78 -8.35 -5.71
CA SER A 43 -18.85 -9.25 -5.27
C SER A 43 -19.01 -10.51 -6.13
N SER A 44 -18.39 -10.56 -7.32
CA SER A 44 -18.31 -11.75 -8.17
C SER A 44 -17.09 -12.63 -7.85
N GLY A 45 -16.26 -12.21 -6.90
CA GLY A 45 -15.04 -12.90 -6.47
C GLY A 45 -13.82 -12.65 -7.35
N LYS A 46 -13.93 -11.79 -8.37
CA LYS A 46 -12.79 -11.43 -9.22
C LYS A 46 -11.89 -10.44 -8.51
N THR A 47 -10.59 -10.56 -8.74
CA THR A 47 -9.60 -9.65 -8.17
C THR A 47 -9.36 -8.46 -9.08
N ALA A 48 -8.81 -7.37 -8.56
CA ALA A 48 -8.39 -6.21 -9.36
C ALA A 48 -7.23 -6.51 -10.36
N ALA A 49 -6.70 -7.76 -10.37
CA ALA A 49 -5.78 -8.24 -11.38
C ALA A 49 -6.48 -8.97 -12.55
N ASP A 50 -7.76 -9.32 -12.40
CA ASP A 50 -8.50 -10.13 -13.37
C ASP A 50 -9.20 -9.27 -14.42
N ALA A 51 -9.31 -9.82 -15.63
CA ALA A 51 -10.13 -9.23 -16.68
C ALA A 51 -11.62 -9.26 -16.29
N GLY A 52 -12.24 -8.08 -16.24
CA GLY A 52 -13.65 -7.92 -15.89
C GLY A 52 -13.93 -7.88 -14.39
N PHE A 53 -12.95 -7.50 -13.57
CA PHE A 53 -13.18 -6.93 -12.25
C PHE A 53 -14.11 -5.71 -12.33
N ASP A 54 -15.12 -5.66 -11.47
CA ASP A 54 -16.03 -4.52 -11.34
C ASP A 54 -15.69 -3.68 -10.11
N ALA A 55 -15.01 -2.56 -10.33
CA ALA A 55 -14.63 -1.64 -9.28
C ALA A 55 -15.83 -1.05 -8.51
N ALA A 56 -17.00 -0.93 -9.15
CA ALA A 56 -18.21 -0.40 -8.50
C ALA A 56 -18.80 -1.38 -7.48
N LEU A 57 -18.46 -2.66 -7.59
CA LEU A 57 -18.94 -3.74 -6.71
C LEU A 57 -17.83 -4.30 -5.82
N THR A 58 -16.82 -3.48 -5.49
CA THR A 58 -15.73 -3.90 -4.60
C THR A 58 -16.23 -4.13 -3.18
N GLU A 59 -16.06 -5.35 -2.66
CA GLU A 59 -16.44 -5.72 -1.29
C GLU A 59 -15.23 -5.94 -0.39
N ASN A 60 -14.06 -6.23 -0.98
CA ASN A 60 -12.82 -6.40 -0.26
C ASN A 60 -11.72 -5.51 -0.84
N TYR A 61 -11.03 -4.76 0.02
CA TYR A 61 -9.92 -3.90 -0.35
C TYR A 61 -8.60 -4.48 0.15
N GLY A 62 -7.61 -4.60 -0.75
CA GLY A 62 -6.29 -5.12 -0.42
C GLY A 62 -5.39 -4.14 0.34
N LEU A 63 -5.77 -2.86 0.39
CA LEU A 63 -5.10 -1.82 1.15
C LEU A 63 -6.14 -0.84 1.70
N GLY A 64 -5.97 -0.42 2.95
CA GLY A 64 -6.80 0.59 3.58
C GLY A 64 -5.95 1.56 4.38
N PHE A 65 -6.26 2.85 4.24
CA PHE A 65 -5.64 3.92 5.03
C PHE A 65 -6.62 4.43 6.07
N THR A 66 -6.13 4.70 7.28
CA THR A 66 -6.96 5.29 8.35
C THR A 66 -7.12 6.79 8.10
N ALA A 67 -8.31 7.18 7.62
CA ALA A 67 -8.61 8.57 7.25
C ALA A 67 -8.44 9.60 8.37
N GLY A 68 -8.44 9.18 9.64
CA GLY A 68 -8.30 10.08 10.79
C GLY A 68 -6.89 10.65 11.00
N ARG A 69 -5.89 10.24 10.21
CA ARG A 69 -4.51 10.73 10.35
C ARG A 69 -3.83 10.96 9.00
N GLU A 70 -4.23 12.05 8.35
CA GLU A 70 -3.70 12.58 7.09
C GLU A 70 -2.15 12.62 7.07
N PHE A 71 -1.53 12.83 8.23
CA PHE A 71 -0.07 12.91 8.39
C PHE A 71 0.65 11.55 8.55
N HIS A 72 -0.03 10.40 8.54
CA HIS A 72 0.57 9.06 8.78
C HIS A 72 0.88 8.29 7.49
N HIS A 73 0.91 8.97 6.35
CA HIS A 73 1.18 8.34 5.05
C HIS A 73 2.45 8.86 4.38
N PHE A 74 3.21 9.73 5.07
CA PHE A 74 4.50 10.20 4.55
C PHE A 74 5.58 9.12 4.58
N TRP A 75 5.36 7.98 5.24
CA TRP A 75 6.29 6.86 5.15
C TRP A 75 6.52 6.46 3.69
N ALA A 76 5.50 6.50 2.84
CA ALA A 76 5.63 6.19 1.42
C ALA A 76 6.48 7.23 0.68
N ALA A 77 6.38 8.51 1.07
CA ALA A 77 7.22 9.58 0.53
C ALA A 77 8.67 9.43 1.00
N ASN A 78 8.88 9.20 2.30
CA ASN A 78 10.20 9.02 2.92
C ASN A 78 10.91 7.77 2.40
N ALA A 79 10.20 6.65 2.23
CA ALA A 79 10.73 5.40 1.66
C ALA A 79 11.22 5.58 0.21
N ASN A 80 10.74 6.61 -0.48
CA ASN A 80 11.10 6.94 -1.85
C ASN A 80 12.09 8.12 -1.95
N GLY A 81 12.73 8.52 -0.84
CA GLY A 81 13.70 9.62 -0.80
C GLY A 81 13.07 11.02 -0.87
N GLY A 82 11.73 11.12 -0.77
CA GLY A 82 11.00 12.37 -0.62
C GLY A 82 10.77 12.71 0.86
N GLY A 83 9.96 13.74 1.11
CA GLY A 83 9.61 14.18 2.46
C GLY A 83 8.58 15.30 2.45
N ILE A 84 8.26 15.85 3.62
CA ILE A 84 7.39 17.04 3.72
C ILE A 84 8.23 18.31 3.73
N VAL A 85 9.26 18.35 4.58
CA VAL A 85 10.14 19.50 4.81
C VAL A 85 11.56 19.00 4.94
N SER A 86 12.53 19.76 4.42
CA SER A 86 13.97 19.49 4.60
C SER A 86 14.36 19.42 6.09
N PRO A 87 15.45 18.71 6.45
CA PRO A 87 15.89 18.61 7.84
C PRO A 87 16.15 19.95 8.55
N ASP A 88 16.48 20.99 7.78
CA ASP A 88 16.71 22.35 8.28
C ASP A 88 15.45 23.23 8.31
N GLY A 89 14.29 22.71 7.90
CA GLY A 89 13.00 23.39 7.98
C GLY A 89 12.73 24.43 6.88
N LYS A 90 13.59 24.52 5.85
CA LYS A 90 13.56 25.65 4.89
C LYS A 90 12.87 25.36 3.56
N GLU A 91 12.73 24.08 3.18
CA GLU A 91 12.20 23.70 1.87
C GLU A 91 11.09 22.66 2.00
N PHE A 92 9.99 22.86 1.28
CA PHE A 92 8.96 21.83 1.12
C PHE A 92 9.42 20.76 0.12
N GLN A 93 9.39 19.51 0.54
CA GLN A 93 9.85 18.35 -0.24
C GLN A 93 8.72 17.58 -0.94
N TRP A 94 7.50 18.14 -0.92
CA TRP A 94 6.30 17.49 -1.47
C TRP A 94 6.42 17.24 -2.98
N ASN A 95 7.09 18.16 -3.68
CA ASN A 95 7.31 18.11 -5.12
C ASN A 95 8.57 17.29 -5.42
N CYS A 96 8.63 16.03 -4.97
CA CYS A 96 9.75 15.13 -5.22
C CYS A 96 10.06 15.06 -6.73
N HIS A 97 10.97 15.91 -7.18
CA HIS A 97 11.57 15.85 -8.50
C HIS A 97 12.63 14.76 -8.39
N LYS A 98 12.26 13.50 -8.65
CA LYS A 98 13.27 12.50 -8.99
C LYS A 98 14.09 13.08 -10.16
N ARG A 99 15.32 13.51 -9.86
CA ARG A 99 16.43 13.46 -10.80
C ARG A 99 17.04 12.07 -10.69
#